data_AF-A0A933YGH2-F1
#
_entry.id   AF-A0A933YGH2-F1
#
_cell.length_a   1.000
_cell.length_b   1.000
_cell.length_c   1.000
_cell.angle_alpha   90.00
_cell.angle_beta   90.00
_cell.angle_gamma   90.00
#
_symmetry.space_group_name_H-M   'P 1'
#
loop_
_entity.id
_entity.type
_entity.pdbx_description
1 polymer ?
#
loop_
_entity_poly.entity_id
_entity_poly.type
_entity_poly.pdbx_seq_one_letter_code
_entity_poly.pdbx_strand_id
1 'polypeptide(L)'
;MNTETAAIILLNCESSGAASAYADSSSDPVTISSHGREVIVISDLHIAAGKRKDGVFSGTENFLADASFRRFVEIGLLKEPKKKALLIINGDFIDFIRIVRVPASEAELLAWQHILSSLGVNKTIDELRASVSKKEIEYGLKTDDYKSVWKLSASVAGHPEIFQSLAKWIDSGHSLIITKGNHDLEWYWLLVRNYLRLVLAEHIAESRALPVEQILAEVVLPAVTFVDKSLLIDGDCYVEHGHCFDKFSSVVGAILLKKRSELNIPFGSFFNRYLINKIELSYPYIDNVRPQQSMLSFLVREHFPLALKLLFYHLPFGLKMIRKRYFAFMFGMPALFVLAIGVPVLVVAIQLFDIVSPLLSSSSSETSTAGTPVSGFVLRQGIGVLRDLGGIVGSGIVSYWLGRFVAWFRLREPNSLAEDAKSLLMNHSEYRIVTFGHTHNPEQLEENGRWYFNTGTWIPILEASSAEIRHDKTYTFLRLAPDERGRLQPTSLQRWNDDAERMEPLSLVERITI
;
A
#
# COMPACT_ATOMS: atom_id res chain seq x y z
N MET A 1 27.08 -22.98 5.82
CA MET A 1 25.75 -22.94 6.47
C MET A 1 25.13 -24.30 6.35
N ASN A 2 24.59 -24.88 7.43
CA ASN A 2 23.84 -26.13 7.32
C ASN A 2 22.37 -25.77 7.07
N THR A 3 22.07 -25.33 5.84
CA THR A 3 20.76 -24.76 5.43
C THR A 3 19.57 -25.67 5.77
N GLU A 4 19.79 -26.99 5.84
CA GLU A 4 18.79 -27.96 6.27
C GLU A 4 18.32 -27.76 7.72
N THR A 5 19.17 -27.30 8.63
CA THR A 5 18.81 -27.19 10.06
C THR A 5 17.91 -25.98 10.33
N ALA A 6 18.24 -24.81 9.77
CA ALA A 6 17.40 -23.61 9.86
C ALA A 6 16.03 -23.83 9.21
N ALA A 7 16.00 -24.50 8.05
CA ALA A 7 14.75 -24.82 7.33
C ALA A 7 13.81 -25.68 8.19
N ILE A 8 14.33 -26.73 8.86
CA ILE A 8 13.53 -27.61 9.72
C ILE A 8 12.92 -26.84 10.89
N ILE A 9 13.69 -25.96 11.53
CA ILE A 9 13.22 -25.10 12.62
C ILE A 9 12.07 -24.21 12.12
N LEU A 10 12.26 -23.51 11.00
CA LEU A 10 11.28 -22.58 10.44
C LEU A 10 9.97 -23.27 10.01
N LEU A 11 10.05 -24.43 9.34
CA LEU A 11 8.86 -25.15 8.86
C LEU A 11 7.91 -25.57 9.98
N ASN A 12 8.43 -25.79 11.19
CA ASN A 12 7.67 -26.27 12.33
C ASN A 12 7.55 -25.23 13.46
N CYS A 13 8.08 -24.01 13.30
CA CYS A 13 8.19 -23.07 14.42
C CYS A 13 6.84 -22.69 15.04
N GLU A 14 5.80 -22.46 14.22
CA GLU A 14 4.47 -22.10 14.70
C GLU A 14 3.68 -23.30 15.24
N SER A 15 3.85 -24.49 14.65
CA SER A 15 3.15 -25.72 15.09
C SER A 15 3.76 -26.36 16.33
N SER A 16 5.08 -26.20 16.53
CA SER A 16 5.81 -26.66 17.73
C SER A 16 5.70 -25.71 18.92
N GLY A 17 5.19 -24.49 18.71
CA GLY A 17 5.12 -23.44 19.73
C GLY A 17 6.43 -22.68 19.95
N ALA A 18 7.45 -22.89 19.12
CA ALA A 18 8.71 -22.13 19.18
C ALA A 18 8.52 -20.65 18.77
N ALA A 19 7.59 -20.38 17.85
CA ALA A 19 7.08 -19.06 17.54
C ALA A 19 5.59 -18.98 17.85
N SER A 20 5.09 -17.76 18.11
CA SER A 20 3.65 -17.53 18.21
C SER A 20 2.95 -17.99 16.93
N ALA A 21 1.92 -18.82 17.07
CA ALA A 21 1.13 -19.29 15.95
C ALA A 21 0.45 -18.11 15.24
N TYR A 22 0.42 -18.14 13.91
CA TYR A 22 -0.30 -17.12 13.15
C TYR A 22 -1.78 -17.13 13.50
N ALA A 23 -2.20 -16.09 14.19
CA ALA A 23 -3.56 -15.98 14.69
C ALA A 23 -4.47 -15.43 13.58
N ASP A 24 -5.05 -16.34 12.81
CA ASP A 24 -6.13 -16.09 11.85
C ASP A 24 -7.44 -15.86 12.62
N SER A 25 -7.62 -14.66 13.16
CA SER A 25 -8.81 -14.34 13.93
C SER A 25 -9.92 -13.79 13.03
N SER A 26 -10.83 -14.68 12.64
CA SER A 26 -11.97 -14.32 11.78
C SER A 26 -13.01 -13.42 12.45
N SER A 27 -12.98 -13.25 13.77
CA SER A 27 -13.91 -12.36 14.50
C SER A 27 -13.29 -11.58 15.67
N ASP A 28 -12.51 -12.23 16.54
CA ASP A 28 -12.10 -11.65 17.82
C ASP A 28 -10.64 -11.16 17.77
N PRO A 29 -10.27 -10.07 18.47
CA PRO A 29 -8.88 -9.63 18.51
C PRO A 29 -8.00 -10.65 19.24
N VAL A 30 -6.74 -10.73 18.82
CA VAL A 30 -5.74 -11.57 19.47
C VAL A 30 -5.25 -10.88 20.73
N THR A 31 -5.53 -11.49 21.89
CA THR A 31 -5.12 -10.92 23.18
C THR A 31 -3.62 -11.09 23.40
N ILE A 32 -2.92 -9.98 23.67
CA ILE A 32 -1.50 -9.96 24.00
C ILE A 32 -1.30 -9.20 25.30
N SER A 33 -0.44 -9.69 26.19
CA SER A 33 -0.03 -8.89 27.35
C SER A 33 1.26 -8.11 27.07
N SER A 34 1.25 -6.82 27.39
CA SER A 34 2.46 -6.01 27.39
C SER A 34 3.45 -6.47 28.45
N HIS A 35 3.01 -7.15 29.51
CA HIS A 35 3.82 -7.48 30.69
C HIS A 35 4.45 -6.22 31.32
N GLY A 36 3.72 -5.09 31.32
CA GLY A 36 4.21 -3.81 31.85
C GLY A 36 5.32 -3.19 31.01
N ARG A 37 5.44 -3.61 29.74
CA ARG A 37 6.33 -2.99 28.75
C ARG A 37 5.63 -1.82 28.09
N GLU A 38 6.43 -0.86 27.63
CA GLU A 38 5.94 0.18 26.74
C GLU A 38 5.51 -0.40 25.39
N VAL A 39 4.48 0.19 24.79
CA VAL A 39 3.98 -0.14 23.46
C VAL A 39 4.21 1.04 22.52
N ILE A 40 4.87 0.78 21.41
CA ILE A 40 5.12 1.73 20.32
C ILE A 40 4.39 1.21 19.09
N VAL A 41 3.56 2.04 18.47
CA VAL A 41 2.81 1.66 17.26
C VAL A 41 3.19 2.59 16.12
N ILE A 42 3.63 1.99 15.01
CA ILE A 42 3.84 2.64 13.71
C ILE A 42 3.00 1.94 12.65
N SER A 43 2.76 2.56 11.51
CA SER A 43 1.96 2.00 10.43
C SER A 43 2.34 2.61 9.08
N ASP A 44 1.88 2.00 8.00
CA ASP A 44 1.90 2.58 6.65
C ASP A 44 3.31 3.02 6.23
N LEU A 45 4.25 2.07 6.36
CA LEU A 45 5.63 2.25 5.89
C LEU A 45 5.73 2.11 4.37
N HIS A 46 4.90 1.24 3.77
CA HIS A 46 4.85 0.99 2.32
C HIS A 46 6.22 0.74 1.66
N ILE A 47 7.06 -0.05 2.31
CA ILE A 47 8.39 -0.37 1.77
C ILE A 47 8.23 -1.25 0.54
N ALA A 48 8.61 -0.75 -0.64
CA ALA A 48 8.59 -1.54 -1.88
C ALA A 48 9.96 -2.16 -2.17
N ALA A 49 10.42 -2.14 -3.43
CA ALA A 49 11.63 -2.85 -3.85
C ALA A 49 12.94 -2.16 -3.44
N GLY A 50 12.86 -0.90 -3.03
CA GLY A 50 13.98 -0.10 -2.56
C GLY A 50 15.05 0.23 -3.59
N LYS A 51 16.22 0.53 -3.03
CA LYS A 51 17.38 1.05 -3.76
C LYS A 51 18.07 -0.06 -4.54
N ARG A 52 18.30 0.14 -5.84
CA ARG A 52 19.10 -0.77 -6.65
C ARG A 52 20.60 -0.60 -6.35
N LYS A 53 21.41 -1.53 -6.89
CA LYS A 53 22.89 -1.50 -6.74
C LYS A 53 23.55 -0.22 -7.28
N ASP A 54 22.92 0.44 -8.25
CA ASP A 54 23.36 1.74 -8.81
C ASP A 54 22.97 2.93 -7.91
N GLY A 55 22.28 2.68 -6.80
CA GLY A 55 21.83 3.69 -5.85
C GLY A 55 20.47 4.32 -6.19
N VAL A 56 19.77 3.85 -7.22
CA VAL A 56 18.51 4.45 -7.69
C VAL A 56 17.31 3.64 -7.23
N PHE A 57 16.28 4.32 -6.75
CA PHE A 57 15.02 3.69 -6.33
C PHE A 57 14.13 3.30 -7.53
N SER A 58 13.22 2.35 -7.32
CA SER A 58 12.14 2.05 -8.28
C SER A 58 11.19 3.25 -8.38
N GLY A 59 10.60 3.50 -9.55
CA GLY A 59 9.56 4.55 -9.70
C GLY A 59 8.29 4.29 -8.89
N THR A 60 8.07 3.05 -8.45
CA THR A 60 6.97 2.65 -7.56
C THR A 60 7.34 2.72 -6.07
N GLU A 61 8.57 3.09 -5.73
CA GLU A 61 9.00 3.21 -4.33
C GLU A 61 8.47 4.50 -3.71
N ASN A 62 7.85 4.36 -2.54
CA ASN A 62 7.37 5.50 -1.76
C ASN A 62 8.18 5.72 -0.49
N PHE A 63 8.81 4.67 0.04
CA PHE A 63 9.59 4.77 1.25
C PHE A 63 11.04 5.15 0.94
N LEU A 64 11.44 6.36 1.36
CA LEU A 64 12.81 6.87 1.21
C LEU A 64 13.48 7.17 2.55
N ALA A 65 12.92 6.67 3.64
CA ALA A 65 13.25 7.09 5.00
C ALA A 65 14.15 6.08 5.74
N ASP A 66 14.96 5.27 5.04
CA ASP A 66 15.86 4.27 5.62
C ASP A 66 16.69 4.80 6.79
N ALA A 67 17.42 5.89 6.55
CA ALA A 67 18.30 6.48 7.55
C ALA A 67 17.50 7.09 8.72
N SER A 68 16.34 7.68 8.43
CA SER A 68 15.47 8.30 9.44
C SER A 68 14.84 7.24 10.34
N PHE A 69 14.38 6.12 9.77
CA PHE A 69 13.89 4.98 10.53
C PHE A 69 14.98 4.33 11.38
N ARG A 70 16.19 4.16 10.82
CA ARG A 70 17.33 3.66 11.60
C ARG A 70 17.64 4.55 12.79
N ARG A 71 17.68 5.88 12.60
CA ARG A 71 17.89 6.82 13.72
C ARG A 71 16.72 6.79 14.71
N PHE A 72 15.49 6.71 14.24
CA PHE A 72 14.33 6.57 15.12
C PHE A 72 14.45 5.35 16.04
N VAL A 73 14.79 4.18 15.49
CA VAL A 73 14.96 2.96 16.30
C VAL A 73 16.21 3.06 17.19
N GLU A 74 17.38 3.34 16.62
CA GLU A 74 18.65 3.23 17.35
C GLU A 74 18.92 4.40 18.30
N ILE A 75 18.56 5.62 17.90
CA ILE A 75 18.77 6.83 18.69
C ILE A 75 17.53 7.16 19.51
N GLY A 76 16.34 7.06 18.91
CA GLY A 76 15.09 7.38 19.60
C GLY A 76 14.69 6.31 20.60
N LEU A 77 14.52 5.07 20.15
CA LEU A 77 13.91 4.02 20.97
C LEU A 77 14.93 3.25 21.84
N LEU A 78 16.11 2.92 21.30
CA LEU A 78 17.11 2.09 22.00
C LEU A 78 17.99 2.87 23.00
N LYS A 79 18.09 4.20 22.92
CA LYS A 79 18.87 4.99 23.90
C LYS A 79 18.22 5.05 25.28
N GLU A 80 16.94 4.75 25.44
CA GLU A 80 16.23 4.83 26.72
C GLU A 80 16.44 3.53 27.55
N PRO A 81 17.41 3.48 28.50
CA PRO A 81 18.07 2.22 28.87
C PRO A 81 17.31 1.28 29.81
N LYS A 82 16.01 1.47 30.07
CA LYS A 82 15.42 0.93 31.32
C LYS A 82 14.20 0.01 31.19
N LYS A 83 13.58 -0.17 30.03
CA LYS A 83 12.46 -1.13 29.90
C LYS A 83 12.43 -1.80 28.54
N LYS A 84 12.17 -3.12 28.53
CA LYS A 84 11.77 -3.83 27.31
C LYS A 84 10.50 -3.17 26.76
N ALA A 85 10.34 -3.21 25.45
CA ALA A 85 9.22 -2.58 24.75
C ALA A 85 8.67 -3.50 23.66
N LEU A 86 7.45 -3.19 23.23
CA LEU A 86 6.75 -3.80 22.11
C LEU A 86 6.70 -2.79 20.97
N LEU A 87 7.31 -3.10 19.83
CA LEU A 87 7.09 -2.37 18.60
C LEU A 87 6.01 -3.09 17.79
N ILE A 88 4.96 -2.36 17.43
CA ILE A 88 3.87 -2.84 16.58
C ILE A 88 3.95 -2.11 15.25
N ILE A 89 4.11 -2.86 14.16
CA ILE A 89 3.93 -2.36 12.80
C ILE A 89 2.51 -2.73 12.38
N ASN A 90 1.62 -1.74 12.41
CA ASN A 90 0.17 -1.93 12.31
C ASN A 90 -0.34 -1.98 10.86
N GLY A 91 0.18 -2.91 10.07
CA GLY A 91 -0.18 -3.07 8.67
C GLY A 91 0.60 -2.17 7.72
N ASP A 92 0.55 -2.55 6.44
CA ASP A 92 1.23 -1.88 5.33
C ASP A 92 2.72 -1.63 5.62
N PHE A 93 3.38 -2.65 6.17
CA PHE A 93 4.83 -2.66 6.38
C PHE A 93 5.55 -2.73 5.03
N ILE A 94 5.22 -3.76 4.24
CA ILE A 94 5.83 -4.02 2.94
C ILE A 94 4.78 -3.81 1.86
N ASP A 95 5.06 -2.99 0.86
CA ASP A 95 4.15 -2.81 -0.26
C ASP A 95 4.38 -3.87 -1.35
N PHE A 96 3.88 -5.08 -1.09
CA PHE A 96 4.04 -6.21 -1.99
C PHE A 96 3.41 -6.01 -3.36
N ILE A 97 2.49 -5.05 -3.50
CA ILE A 97 1.82 -4.73 -4.77
C ILE A 97 2.69 -3.80 -5.61
N ARG A 98 3.43 -2.88 -4.98
CA ARG A 98 4.36 -1.95 -5.64
C ARG A 98 5.69 -2.59 -6.05
N ILE A 99 6.00 -3.80 -5.58
CA ILE A 99 7.17 -4.58 -6.01
C ILE A 99 6.90 -5.23 -7.37
N VAL A 100 7.13 -4.47 -8.44
CA VAL A 100 6.92 -4.91 -9.84
C VAL A 100 8.13 -5.62 -10.45
N ARG A 101 9.26 -5.67 -9.74
CA ARG A 101 10.48 -6.34 -10.20
C ARG A 101 10.31 -7.86 -10.21
N VAL A 102 10.71 -8.48 -11.31
CA VAL A 102 10.76 -9.94 -11.50
C VAL A 102 12.21 -10.40 -11.66
N PRO A 103 12.53 -11.67 -11.35
CA PRO A 103 13.88 -12.18 -11.62
C PRO A 103 14.13 -12.19 -13.13
N ALA A 104 15.18 -11.49 -13.56
CA ALA A 104 15.52 -11.29 -14.96
C ALA A 104 16.80 -12.02 -15.37
N SER A 105 17.71 -12.27 -14.42
CA SER A 105 18.99 -12.96 -14.68
C SER A 105 19.04 -14.35 -14.05
N GLU A 106 19.91 -15.21 -14.57
CA GLU A 106 20.16 -16.53 -13.98
C GLU A 106 20.71 -16.43 -12.55
N ALA A 107 21.55 -15.44 -12.27
CA ALA A 107 22.05 -15.16 -10.92
C ALA A 107 20.93 -14.81 -9.94
N GLU A 108 19.92 -14.06 -10.38
CA GLU A 108 18.73 -13.75 -9.57
C GLU A 108 17.85 -14.98 -9.33
N LEU A 109 17.69 -15.85 -10.34
CA LEU A 109 16.97 -17.11 -10.18
C LEU A 109 17.69 -18.07 -9.23
N LEU A 110 19.03 -18.13 -9.29
CA LEU A 110 19.87 -18.89 -8.35
C LEU A 110 19.73 -18.36 -6.92
N ALA A 111 19.79 -17.03 -6.74
CA ALA A 111 19.58 -16.41 -5.43
C ALA A 111 18.17 -16.72 -4.89
N TRP A 112 17.14 -16.66 -5.73
CA TRP A 112 15.78 -17.02 -5.34
C TRP A 112 15.67 -18.48 -4.93
N GLN A 113 16.25 -19.40 -5.71
CA GLN A 113 16.30 -20.82 -5.37
C GLN A 113 17.00 -21.06 -4.03
N HIS A 114 18.12 -20.40 -3.76
CA HIS A 114 18.86 -20.56 -2.52
C HIS A 114 18.07 -20.08 -1.29
N ILE A 115 17.38 -18.93 -1.42
CA ILE A 115 16.48 -18.43 -0.39
C ILE A 115 15.39 -19.48 -0.10
N LEU A 116 14.73 -19.99 -1.14
CA LEU A 116 13.66 -20.98 -0.97
C LEU A 116 14.17 -22.27 -0.31
N SER A 117 15.36 -22.74 -0.70
CA SER A 117 15.97 -23.94 -0.10
C SER A 117 16.26 -23.74 1.39
N SER A 118 16.72 -22.55 1.79
CA SER A 118 16.95 -22.18 3.20
C SER A 118 15.66 -22.11 4.02
N LEU A 119 14.51 -22.02 3.35
CA LEU A 119 13.17 -22.07 3.94
C LEU A 119 12.50 -23.45 3.79
N GLY A 120 13.22 -24.46 3.29
CA GLY A 120 12.72 -25.82 3.11
C GLY A 120 11.87 -26.03 1.85
N VAL A 121 11.91 -25.11 0.88
CA VAL A 121 11.20 -25.21 -0.40
C VAL A 121 12.19 -25.51 -1.52
N ASN A 122 12.09 -26.69 -2.11
CA ASN A 122 12.93 -27.11 -3.23
C ASN A 122 12.22 -26.79 -4.56
N LYS A 123 12.78 -25.86 -5.33
CA LYS A 123 12.39 -25.56 -6.71
C LYS A 123 13.63 -25.45 -7.58
N THR A 124 13.59 -26.03 -8.77
CA THR A 124 14.62 -25.88 -9.79
C THR A 124 14.53 -24.51 -10.46
N ILE A 125 15.63 -24.04 -11.05
CA ILE A 125 15.66 -22.79 -11.83
C ILE A 125 14.64 -22.84 -12.97
N ASP A 126 14.49 -23.99 -13.63
CA ASP A 126 13.55 -24.15 -14.73
C ASP A 126 12.08 -24.06 -14.28
N GLU A 127 11.75 -24.63 -13.12
CA GLU A 127 10.42 -24.46 -12.50
C GLU A 127 10.16 -23.00 -12.13
N LEU A 128 11.14 -22.33 -11.52
CA LEU A 128 11.02 -20.91 -11.17
C LEU A 128 10.81 -20.06 -12.43
N ARG A 129 11.61 -20.28 -13.47
CA ARG A 129 11.49 -19.56 -14.75
C ARG A 129 10.13 -19.82 -15.40
N ALA A 130 9.67 -21.07 -15.44
CA ALA A 130 8.38 -21.45 -16.00
C ALA A 130 7.19 -20.90 -15.19
N SER A 131 7.38 -20.64 -13.89
CA SER A 131 6.33 -20.10 -13.02
C SER A 131 5.97 -18.64 -13.27
N VAL A 132 6.83 -17.89 -13.98
CA VAL A 132 6.65 -16.46 -14.26
C VAL A 132 5.97 -16.28 -15.61
N SER A 133 4.69 -15.89 -15.58
CA SER A 133 3.91 -15.66 -16.80
C SER A 133 4.26 -14.33 -17.48
N LYS A 134 3.94 -14.18 -18.78
CA LYS A 134 4.11 -12.90 -19.51
C LYS A 134 3.43 -11.72 -18.81
N LYS A 135 2.25 -11.95 -18.21
CA LYS A 135 1.54 -10.91 -17.44
C LYS A 135 2.29 -10.54 -16.16
N GLU A 136 2.99 -11.48 -15.53
CA GLU A 136 3.79 -11.19 -14.34
C GLU A 136 5.07 -10.45 -14.68
N ILE A 137 5.67 -10.72 -15.84
CA ILE A 137 6.77 -9.90 -16.36
C ILE A 137 6.30 -8.45 -16.55
N GLU A 138 5.06 -8.26 -17.01
CA GLU A 138 4.54 -6.92 -17.27
C GLU A 138 4.06 -6.20 -16.00
N TYR A 139 3.41 -6.89 -15.06
CA TYR A 139 2.70 -6.28 -13.92
C TYR A 139 3.25 -6.70 -12.53
N GLY A 140 4.43 -7.32 -12.49
CA GLY A 140 5.02 -7.89 -11.27
C GLY A 140 4.52 -9.29 -10.95
N LEU A 141 5.20 -9.99 -10.04
CA LEU A 141 4.79 -11.34 -9.60
C LEU A 141 3.48 -11.32 -8.82
N LYS A 142 2.71 -12.41 -8.89
CA LYS A 142 1.47 -12.56 -8.10
C LYS A 142 1.74 -12.85 -6.62
N THR A 143 0.71 -13.28 -5.91
CA THR A 143 0.64 -13.44 -4.46
C THR A 143 0.86 -14.87 -3.99
N ASP A 144 1.44 -15.74 -4.83
CA ASP A 144 1.90 -17.06 -4.41
C ASP A 144 2.98 -16.93 -3.32
N ASP A 145 3.05 -17.87 -2.38
CA ASP A 145 4.01 -17.87 -1.27
C ASP A 145 5.47 -17.68 -1.71
N TYR A 146 5.99 -18.55 -2.58
CA TYR A 146 7.40 -18.49 -3.05
C TYR A 146 7.68 -17.24 -3.89
N LYS A 147 6.68 -16.71 -4.61
CA LYS A 147 6.79 -15.43 -5.35
C LYS A 147 6.78 -14.23 -4.41
N SER A 148 6.02 -14.32 -3.33
CA SER A 148 5.99 -13.30 -2.29
C SER A 148 7.31 -13.24 -1.54
N VAL A 149 7.97 -14.38 -1.31
CA VAL A 149 9.36 -14.41 -0.80
C VAL A 149 10.33 -13.67 -1.72
N TRP A 150 10.23 -13.84 -3.04
CA TRP A 150 11.05 -13.04 -3.98
C TRP A 150 10.79 -11.54 -3.84
N LYS A 151 9.51 -11.15 -3.70
CA LYS A 151 9.17 -9.74 -3.53
C LYS A 151 9.78 -9.19 -2.23
N LEU A 152 9.62 -9.91 -1.11
CA LEU A 152 10.22 -9.51 0.17
C LEU A 152 11.75 -9.49 0.11
N SER A 153 12.40 -10.41 -0.62
CA SER A 153 13.86 -10.39 -0.78
C SER A 153 14.34 -9.18 -1.56
N ALA A 154 13.55 -8.69 -2.53
CA ALA A 154 13.83 -7.43 -3.20
C ALA A 154 13.78 -6.25 -2.22
N SER A 155 12.76 -6.17 -1.34
CA SER A 155 12.68 -5.14 -0.30
C SER A 155 13.83 -5.20 0.69
N VAL A 156 14.20 -6.40 1.16
CA VAL A 156 15.34 -6.61 2.07
C VAL A 156 16.64 -6.14 1.46
N ALA A 157 16.88 -6.47 0.19
CA ALA A 157 18.07 -6.01 -0.52
C ALA A 157 18.06 -4.50 -0.79
N GLY A 158 16.88 -3.90 -0.99
CA GLY A 158 16.71 -2.48 -1.28
C GLY A 158 16.74 -1.56 -0.06
N HIS A 159 16.45 -2.11 1.13
CA HIS A 159 16.33 -1.36 2.40
C HIS A 159 17.06 -2.05 3.57
N PRO A 160 18.37 -2.34 3.45
CA PRO A 160 19.09 -3.11 4.47
C PRO A 160 19.08 -2.44 5.85
N GLU A 161 19.11 -1.10 5.92
CA GLU A 161 19.13 -0.36 7.18
C GLU A 161 17.89 -0.62 8.04
N ILE A 162 16.71 -0.83 7.42
CA ILE A 162 15.47 -1.13 8.13
C ILE A 162 15.56 -2.47 8.85
N PHE A 163 15.93 -3.52 8.12
CA PHE A 163 15.99 -4.87 8.67
C PHE A 163 17.14 -5.03 9.67
N GLN A 164 18.25 -4.34 9.47
CA GLN A 164 19.34 -4.25 10.46
C GLN A 164 18.89 -3.55 11.75
N SER A 165 18.11 -2.47 11.65
CA SER A 165 17.59 -1.75 12.82
C SER A 165 16.59 -2.60 13.60
N LEU A 166 15.71 -3.31 12.90
CA LEU A 166 14.78 -4.26 13.51
C LEU A 166 15.52 -5.44 14.15
N ALA A 167 16.58 -5.94 13.52
CA ALA A 167 17.44 -6.97 14.10
C ALA A 167 18.08 -6.49 15.42
N LYS A 168 18.63 -5.27 15.46
CA LYS A 168 19.17 -4.65 16.69
C LYS A 168 18.09 -4.45 17.76
N TRP A 169 16.87 -4.06 17.37
CA TRP A 169 15.74 -3.95 18.28
C TRP A 169 15.43 -5.27 18.98
N ILE A 170 15.32 -6.35 18.21
CA ILE A 170 15.10 -7.70 18.74
C ILE A 170 16.29 -8.17 19.59
N ASP A 171 17.51 -7.93 19.13
CA ASP A 171 18.73 -8.35 19.83
C ASP A 171 18.91 -7.69 21.21
N SER A 172 18.38 -6.47 21.35
CA SER A 172 18.34 -5.71 22.60
C SER A 172 17.24 -6.20 23.56
N GLY A 173 16.51 -7.27 23.21
CA GLY A 173 15.52 -7.92 24.07
C GLY A 173 14.11 -7.33 24.00
N HIS A 174 13.84 -6.48 23.00
CA HIS A 174 12.50 -5.99 22.69
C HIS A 174 11.74 -6.99 21.80
N SER A 175 10.44 -6.77 21.60
CA SER A 175 9.63 -7.63 20.71
C SER A 175 9.04 -6.83 19.56
N LEU A 176 8.73 -7.53 18.47
CA LEU A 176 8.12 -6.99 17.26
C LEU A 176 6.80 -7.73 17.00
N ILE A 177 5.74 -6.97 16.77
CA ILE A 177 4.44 -7.48 16.35
C ILE A 177 4.11 -6.84 15.01
N ILE A 178 3.73 -7.65 14.03
CA ILE A 178 3.31 -7.18 12.70
C ILE A 178 1.86 -7.58 12.50
N THR A 179 0.98 -6.59 12.30
CA THR A 179 -0.38 -6.85 11.84
C THR A 179 -0.44 -6.70 10.32
N LYS A 180 -1.42 -7.34 9.69
CA LYS A 180 -1.62 -7.30 8.23
C LYS A 180 -2.52 -6.13 7.83
N GLY A 181 -2.06 -5.35 6.85
CA GLY A 181 -2.81 -4.35 6.11
C GLY A 181 -3.24 -4.83 4.71
N ASN A 182 -3.71 -3.92 3.87
CA ASN A 182 -4.18 -4.24 2.51
C ASN A 182 -3.05 -4.33 1.47
N HIS A 183 -1.85 -3.84 1.78
CA HIS A 183 -0.66 -3.93 0.92
C HIS A 183 0.28 -5.07 1.25
N ASP A 184 0.15 -5.68 2.43
CA ASP A 184 0.98 -6.81 2.89
C ASP A 184 0.18 -8.06 3.29
N LEU A 185 -0.84 -8.36 2.47
CA LEU A 185 -1.66 -9.57 2.63
C LEU A 185 -0.83 -10.86 2.65
N GLU A 186 0.33 -10.83 2.02
CA GLU A 186 1.33 -11.88 1.94
C GLU A 186 1.85 -12.37 3.30
N TRP A 187 1.67 -11.61 4.39
CA TRP A 187 1.94 -12.11 5.75
C TRP A 187 1.10 -13.33 6.12
N TYR A 188 0.02 -13.62 5.38
CA TYR A 188 -0.73 -14.88 5.47
C TYR A 188 0.16 -16.12 5.27
N TRP A 189 1.19 -16.04 4.42
CA TRP A 189 2.04 -17.17 4.10
C TRP A 189 3.12 -17.40 5.16
N LEU A 190 3.14 -18.60 5.75
CA LEU A 190 4.21 -19.02 6.66
C LEU A 190 5.60 -18.82 6.05
N LEU A 191 5.75 -19.12 4.76
CA LEU A 191 7.02 -18.98 4.06
C LEU A 191 7.54 -17.52 4.04
N VAL A 192 6.64 -16.54 3.92
CA VAL A 192 6.98 -15.10 3.91
C VAL A 192 7.36 -14.64 5.32
N ARG A 193 6.60 -15.06 6.34
CA ARG A 193 6.94 -14.80 7.76
C ARG A 193 8.30 -15.39 8.14
N ASN A 194 8.56 -16.63 7.70
CA ASN A 194 9.81 -17.33 7.96
C ASN A 194 11.00 -16.68 7.25
N TYR A 195 10.81 -16.13 6.06
CA TYR A 195 11.87 -15.37 5.41
C TYR A 195 12.25 -14.12 6.21
N LEU A 196 11.28 -13.36 6.75
CA LEU A 196 11.60 -12.22 7.62
C LEU A 196 12.35 -12.68 8.88
N ARG A 197 11.88 -13.75 9.54
CA ARG A 197 12.55 -14.33 10.73
C ARG A 197 14.00 -14.72 10.42
N LEU A 198 14.24 -15.35 9.27
CA LEU A 198 15.58 -15.73 8.83
C LEU A 198 16.47 -14.51 8.62
N VAL A 199 15.98 -13.48 7.90
CA VAL A 199 16.73 -12.23 7.65
C VAL A 199 17.14 -11.55 8.97
N LEU A 200 16.23 -11.47 9.94
CA LEU A 200 16.54 -10.90 11.26
C LEU A 200 17.58 -11.76 12.00
N ALA A 201 17.44 -13.08 11.95
CA ALA A 201 18.38 -14.00 12.59
C ALA A 201 19.78 -13.94 11.97
N GLU A 202 19.89 -13.82 10.64
CA GLU A 202 21.16 -13.68 9.92
C GLU A 202 21.91 -12.41 10.33
N HIS A 203 21.23 -11.26 10.41
CA HIS A 203 21.85 -10.02 10.87
C HIS A 203 22.36 -10.09 12.32
N ILE A 204 21.57 -10.70 13.22
CA ILE A 204 21.97 -10.87 14.62
C ILE A 204 23.13 -11.86 14.72
N ALA A 205 23.05 -13.00 14.01
CA ALA A 205 24.08 -14.03 13.99
C ALA A 205 25.43 -13.51 13.48
N GLU A 206 25.41 -12.69 12.43
CA GLU A 206 26.59 -11.99 11.92
C GLU A 206 27.19 -11.07 13.00
N SER A 207 26.36 -10.26 13.67
CA SER A 207 26.83 -9.32 14.70
C SER A 207 27.40 -10.02 15.95
N ARG A 208 26.84 -11.16 16.35
CA ARG A 208 27.26 -11.94 17.53
C ARG A 208 28.30 -13.02 17.22
N ALA A 209 28.59 -13.26 15.94
CA ALA A 209 29.39 -14.40 15.48
C ALA A 209 28.89 -15.76 16.01
N LEU A 210 27.57 -15.96 16.00
CA LEU A 210 26.90 -17.19 16.46
C LEU A 210 26.18 -17.91 15.31
N PRO A 211 25.87 -19.21 15.42
CA PRO A 211 25.07 -19.92 14.43
C PRO A 211 23.67 -19.32 14.28
N VAL A 212 23.19 -19.18 13.04
CA VAL A 212 21.86 -18.61 12.72
C VAL A 212 20.75 -19.43 13.37
N GLU A 213 20.90 -20.75 13.44
CA GLU A 213 19.92 -21.67 14.03
C GLU A 213 19.71 -21.40 15.52
N GLN A 214 20.80 -21.09 16.23
CA GLN A 214 20.74 -20.75 17.65
C GLN A 214 20.02 -19.41 17.85
N ILE A 215 20.42 -18.38 17.11
CA ILE A 215 19.79 -17.05 17.17
C ILE A 215 18.31 -17.13 16.80
N LEU A 216 17.98 -17.90 15.77
CA LEU A 216 16.62 -18.10 15.34
C LEU A 216 15.78 -18.67 16.50
N ALA A 217 16.21 -19.79 17.09
CA ALA A 217 15.48 -20.48 18.14
C ALA A 217 15.38 -19.70 19.46
N GLU A 218 16.47 -19.07 19.89
CA GLU A 218 16.56 -18.46 21.23
C GLU A 218 16.13 -16.98 21.26
N VAL A 219 16.25 -16.27 20.13
CA VAL A 219 16.07 -14.81 20.10
C VAL A 219 14.91 -14.42 19.19
N VAL A 220 14.92 -14.84 17.91
CA VAL A 220 13.97 -14.30 16.92
C VAL A 220 12.58 -14.93 17.03
N LEU A 221 12.46 -16.25 17.10
CA LEU A 221 11.16 -16.93 17.14
C LEU A 221 10.29 -16.51 18.35
N PRO A 222 10.84 -16.36 19.57
CA PRO A 222 10.05 -15.89 20.72
C PRO A 222 9.69 -14.39 20.67
N ALA A 223 10.41 -13.59 19.88
CA ALA A 223 10.31 -12.12 19.91
C ALA A 223 9.50 -11.53 18.74
N VAL A 224 9.22 -12.29 17.69
CA VAL A 224 8.51 -11.83 16.50
C VAL A 224 7.16 -12.53 16.33
N THR A 225 6.09 -11.75 16.42
CA THR A 225 4.70 -12.21 16.30
C THR A 225 4.02 -11.60 15.08
N PHE A 226 3.23 -12.40 14.38
CA PHE A 226 2.41 -11.95 13.25
C PHE A 226 0.93 -12.16 13.55
N VAL A 227 0.10 -11.17 13.25
CA VAL A 227 -1.34 -11.20 13.51
C VAL A 227 -2.13 -10.82 12.27
N ASP A 228 -3.16 -11.61 11.96
CA ASP A 228 -3.91 -11.48 10.70
C ASP A 228 -4.76 -10.21 10.62
N LYS A 229 -5.35 -9.77 11.72
CA LYS A 229 -6.34 -8.70 11.68
C LYS A 229 -6.18 -7.68 12.81
N SER A 230 -6.45 -8.10 14.05
CA SER A 230 -6.51 -7.17 15.18
C SER A 230 -5.95 -7.77 16.47
N LEU A 231 -5.50 -6.87 17.34
CA LEU A 231 -4.86 -7.16 18.61
C LEU A 231 -5.65 -6.48 19.74
N LEU A 232 -5.66 -7.10 20.91
CA LEU A 232 -6.10 -6.48 22.15
C LEU A 232 -4.99 -6.58 23.19
N ILE A 233 -4.36 -5.45 23.50
CA ILE A 233 -3.24 -5.38 24.43
C ILE A 233 -3.77 -5.11 25.84
N ASP A 234 -3.41 -5.99 26.78
CA ASP A 234 -3.80 -5.93 28.19
C ASP A 234 -5.32 -5.79 28.44
N GLY A 235 -6.14 -6.21 27.47
CA GLY A 235 -7.60 -6.10 27.54
C GLY A 235 -8.16 -4.68 27.36
N ASP A 236 -7.32 -3.69 27.03
CA ASP A 236 -7.66 -2.25 27.12
C ASP A 236 -7.35 -1.47 25.82
N CYS A 237 -6.30 -1.88 25.08
CA CYS A 237 -5.85 -1.21 23.87
C CYS A 237 -6.06 -2.08 22.62
N TYR A 238 -7.02 -1.71 21.80
CA TYR A 238 -7.34 -2.38 20.54
C TYR A 238 -6.54 -1.78 19.39
N VAL A 239 -5.90 -2.64 18.58
CA VAL A 239 -5.06 -2.25 17.44
C VAL A 239 -5.49 -3.03 16.20
N GLU A 240 -5.81 -2.35 15.11
CA GLU A 240 -5.96 -2.95 13.78
C GLU A 240 -5.55 -1.96 12.70
N HIS A 241 -5.25 -2.41 11.48
CA HIS A 241 -4.84 -1.48 10.42
C HIS A 241 -5.99 -0.55 9.98
N GLY A 242 -7.22 -1.05 9.91
CA GLY A 242 -8.43 -0.26 9.57
C GLY A 242 -8.90 -0.36 8.12
N HIS A 243 -8.13 -0.99 7.22
CA HIS A 243 -8.52 -1.21 5.82
C HIS A 243 -9.84 -1.97 5.63
N CYS A 244 -10.29 -2.72 6.65
CA CYS A 244 -11.54 -3.48 6.57
C CYS A 244 -12.79 -2.58 6.58
N PHE A 245 -12.68 -1.36 7.11
CA PHE A 245 -13.74 -0.33 7.09
C PHE A 245 -13.82 0.41 5.75
N ASP A 246 -12.75 0.39 4.94
CA ASP A 246 -12.79 0.89 3.57
C ASP A 246 -13.30 -0.18 2.59
N LYS A 247 -14.38 0.16 1.87
CA LYS A 247 -14.97 -0.72 0.85
C LYS A 247 -14.02 -1.06 -0.29
N PHE A 248 -13.04 -0.21 -0.61
CA PHE A 248 -12.12 -0.48 -1.71
C PHE A 248 -10.91 -1.32 -1.30
N SER A 249 -10.55 -1.25 -0.02
CA SER A 249 -9.39 -1.94 0.54
C SER A 249 -9.74 -3.21 1.33
N SER A 250 -11.02 -3.42 1.64
CA SER A 250 -11.52 -4.63 2.28
C SER A 250 -11.56 -5.84 1.32
N VAL A 251 -11.10 -6.99 1.81
CA VAL A 251 -11.08 -8.26 1.05
C VAL A 251 -12.46 -8.91 1.10
N VAL A 252 -13.07 -9.13 -0.07
CA VAL A 252 -14.41 -9.75 -0.16
C VAL A 252 -14.32 -11.23 -0.56
N GLY A 253 -14.72 -12.10 0.36
CA GLY A 253 -14.80 -13.55 0.17
C GLY A 253 -13.62 -14.31 0.80
N ALA A 254 -13.38 -15.54 0.34
CA ALA A 254 -12.30 -16.37 0.87
C ALA A 254 -10.91 -15.72 0.67
N ILE A 255 -10.01 -15.96 1.62
CA ILE A 255 -8.61 -15.49 1.61
C ILE A 255 -7.89 -15.97 0.35
N LEU A 256 -8.11 -17.22 -0.05
CA LEU A 256 -7.51 -17.82 -1.24
C LEU A 256 -8.46 -17.83 -2.45
N LEU A 257 -7.88 -17.65 -3.64
CA LEU A 257 -8.60 -17.81 -4.89
C LEU A 257 -8.89 -19.29 -5.17
N LYS A 258 -10.16 -19.65 -5.40
CA LYS A 258 -10.59 -21.05 -5.68
C LYS A 258 -9.68 -21.72 -6.72
N LYS A 259 -9.08 -22.86 -6.34
CA LYS A 259 -8.15 -23.69 -7.13
C LYS A 259 -6.76 -23.06 -7.41
N ARG A 260 -6.30 -22.08 -6.61
CA ARG A 260 -4.98 -21.46 -6.76
C ARG A 260 -4.29 -21.25 -5.41
N SER A 261 -2.96 -21.21 -5.46
CA SER A 261 -2.04 -20.76 -4.41
C SER A 261 -1.94 -19.23 -4.31
N GLU A 262 -2.94 -18.49 -4.82
CA GLU A 262 -2.92 -17.02 -4.91
C GLU A 262 -3.90 -16.42 -3.88
N LEU A 263 -3.47 -15.35 -3.19
CA LEU A 263 -4.32 -14.54 -2.30
C LEU A 263 -5.40 -13.76 -3.09
N ASN A 264 -6.57 -13.62 -2.47
CA ASN A 264 -7.66 -12.77 -2.91
C ASN A 264 -7.38 -11.32 -2.46
N ILE A 265 -6.88 -10.51 -3.39
CA ILE A 265 -6.62 -9.10 -3.14
C ILE A 265 -7.91 -8.26 -3.23
N PRO A 266 -8.00 -7.13 -2.49
CA PRO A 266 -9.14 -6.23 -2.56
C PRO A 266 -9.12 -5.45 -3.88
N PHE A 267 -10.19 -4.68 -4.09
CA PHE A 267 -10.37 -3.97 -5.34
C PHE A 267 -9.29 -2.91 -5.60
N GLY A 268 -8.97 -2.09 -4.59
CA GLY A 268 -7.95 -1.06 -4.68
C GLY A 268 -6.59 -1.64 -5.08
N SER A 269 -6.17 -2.72 -4.41
CA SER A 269 -4.94 -3.45 -4.73
C SER A 269 -4.91 -4.01 -6.16
N PHE A 270 -6.05 -4.46 -6.68
CA PHE A 270 -6.17 -4.87 -8.08
C PHE A 270 -5.92 -3.69 -9.02
N PHE A 271 -6.51 -2.53 -8.74
CA PHE A 271 -6.32 -1.32 -9.52
C PHE A 271 -4.87 -0.82 -9.46
N ASN A 272 -4.25 -0.85 -8.28
CA ASN A 272 -2.84 -0.47 -8.09
C ASN A 272 -1.91 -1.30 -8.97
N ARG A 273 -2.05 -2.63 -8.91
CA ARG A 273 -1.23 -3.57 -9.67
C ARG A 273 -1.31 -3.35 -11.19
N TYR A 274 -2.51 -3.21 -11.75
CA TYR A 274 -2.71 -3.23 -13.20
C TYR A 274 -2.77 -1.84 -13.83
N LEU A 275 -2.96 -0.79 -13.03
CA LEU A 275 -3.05 0.59 -13.52
C LEU A 275 -2.04 1.52 -12.85
N ILE A 276 -2.16 1.77 -11.54
CA ILE A 276 -1.42 2.86 -10.87
C ILE A 276 0.09 2.66 -10.99
N ASN A 277 0.59 1.44 -10.75
CA ASN A 277 2.01 1.14 -10.86
C ASN A 277 2.59 1.49 -12.24
N LYS A 278 1.81 1.36 -13.33
CA LYS A 278 2.27 1.72 -14.68
C LYS A 278 2.41 3.23 -14.86
N ILE A 279 1.56 3.99 -14.19
CA ILE A 279 1.63 5.45 -14.18
C ILE A 279 2.84 5.88 -13.34
N GLU A 280 2.98 5.32 -12.14
CA GLU A 280 4.05 5.69 -11.20
C GLU A 280 5.45 5.41 -11.71
N LEU A 281 5.63 4.35 -12.50
CA LEU A 281 6.90 4.11 -13.20
C LEU A 281 7.33 5.28 -14.10
N SER A 282 6.37 6.08 -14.58
CA SER A 282 6.64 7.30 -15.36
C SER A 282 6.49 8.59 -14.54
N TYR A 283 5.72 8.56 -13.45
CA TYR A 283 5.39 9.71 -12.58
C TYR A 283 5.39 9.28 -11.11
N PRO A 284 6.57 9.21 -10.46
CA PRO A 284 6.67 8.82 -9.06
C PRO A 284 5.81 9.71 -8.14
N TYR A 285 5.33 9.14 -7.03
CA TYR A 285 4.51 9.81 -5.99
C TYR A 285 3.12 10.28 -6.38
N ILE A 286 2.62 9.86 -7.54
CA ILE A 286 1.33 10.37 -8.02
C ILE A 286 0.15 9.98 -7.12
N ASP A 287 0.24 8.81 -6.48
CA ASP A 287 -0.76 8.34 -5.51
C ASP A 287 -0.65 9.08 -4.16
N ASN A 288 0.51 9.68 -3.87
CA ASN A 288 0.76 10.42 -2.64
C ASN A 288 0.20 11.85 -2.69
N VAL A 289 -0.33 12.28 -3.85
CA VAL A 289 -0.94 13.60 -4.02
C VAL A 289 -2.30 13.63 -3.30
N ARG A 290 -2.44 14.57 -2.35
CA ARG A 290 -3.67 14.82 -1.61
C ARG A 290 -4.27 16.20 -1.96
N PRO A 291 -5.61 16.32 -2.07
CA PRO A 291 -6.57 15.23 -2.10
C PRO A 291 -6.39 14.38 -3.37
N GLN A 292 -6.65 13.08 -3.29
CA GLN A 292 -6.40 12.10 -4.38
C GLN A 292 -7.11 12.45 -5.71
N GLN A 293 -8.17 13.27 -5.66
CA GLN A 293 -8.87 13.81 -6.84
C GLN A 293 -7.96 14.69 -7.72
N SER A 294 -6.96 15.31 -7.11
CA SER A 294 -6.01 16.17 -7.79
C SER A 294 -5.04 15.40 -8.68
N MET A 295 -4.80 14.09 -8.43
CA MET A 295 -3.95 13.25 -9.28
C MET A 295 -4.39 13.28 -10.75
N LEU A 296 -5.68 13.03 -11.01
CA LEU A 296 -6.18 12.96 -12.39
C LEU A 296 -6.26 14.34 -13.03
N SER A 297 -6.63 15.36 -12.27
CA SER A 297 -6.60 16.76 -12.73
C SER A 297 -5.17 17.17 -13.11
N PHE A 298 -4.17 16.79 -12.31
CA PHE A 298 -2.75 17.00 -12.60
C PHE A 298 -2.32 16.25 -13.87
N LEU A 299 -2.66 14.97 -14.01
CA LEU A 299 -2.36 14.19 -15.23
C LEU A 299 -2.99 14.78 -16.49
N VAL A 300 -4.25 15.24 -16.40
CA VAL A 300 -4.95 15.85 -17.54
C VAL A 300 -4.32 17.18 -17.91
N ARG A 301 -3.94 17.99 -16.92
CA ARG A 301 -3.38 19.33 -17.12
C ARG A 301 -1.93 19.29 -17.64
N GLU A 302 -1.09 18.49 -17.00
CA GLU A 302 0.35 18.45 -17.29
C GLU A 302 0.69 17.42 -18.38
N HIS A 303 -0.12 16.36 -18.52
CA HIS A 303 0.19 15.20 -19.37
C HIS A 303 -1.03 14.65 -20.15
N PHE A 304 -1.75 15.52 -20.85
CA PHE A 304 -3.00 15.19 -21.57
C PHE A 304 -2.97 13.92 -22.45
N PRO A 305 -1.93 13.64 -23.28
CA PRO A 305 -1.88 12.42 -24.09
C PRO A 305 -1.83 11.13 -23.25
N LEU A 306 -1.19 11.19 -22.08
CA LEU A 306 -1.14 10.07 -21.16
C LEU A 306 -2.48 9.86 -20.47
N ALA A 307 -3.17 10.94 -20.06
CA ALA A 307 -4.51 10.85 -19.52
C ALA A 307 -5.48 10.18 -20.53
N LEU A 308 -5.32 10.50 -21.82
CA LEU A 308 -6.07 9.85 -22.91
C LEU A 308 -5.72 8.36 -23.03
N LYS A 309 -4.43 8.01 -23.05
CA LYS A 309 -3.99 6.60 -23.07
C LYS A 309 -4.52 5.81 -21.86
N LEU A 310 -4.53 6.42 -20.68
CA LEU A 310 -5.07 5.83 -19.47
C LEU A 310 -6.57 5.54 -19.59
N LEU A 311 -7.34 6.53 -20.05
CA LEU A 311 -8.79 6.43 -20.21
C LEU A 311 -9.21 5.39 -21.25
N PHE A 312 -8.52 5.34 -22.40
CA PHE A 312 -8.95 4.52 -23.53
C PHE A 312 -8.27 3.15 -23.62
N TYR A 313 -7.05 2.99 -23.07
CA TYR A 313 -6.31 1.73 -23.14
C TYR A 313 -6.32 0.98 -21.82
N HIS A 314 -5.90 1.63 -20.73
CA HIS A 314 -5.66 0.92 -19.47
C HIS A 314 -6.95 0.72 -18.65
N LEU A 315 -7.85 1.70 -18.63
CA LEU A 315 -9.09 1.60 -17.87
C LEU A 315 -10.05 0.50 -18.38
N PRO A 316 -10.34 0.37 -19.70
CA PRO A 316 -11.22 -0.70 -20.19
C PRO A 316 -10.61 -2.09 -20.00
N PHE A 317 -9.28 -2.20 -20.08
CA PHE A 317 -8.56 -3.43 -19.82
C PHE A 317 -8.62 -3.83 -18.34
N GLY A 318 -8.38 -2.87 -17.44
CA GLY A 318 -8.54 -3.06 -16.00
C GLY A 318 -9.96 -3.50 -15.66
N LEU A 319 -10.98 -2.85 -16.22
CA LEU A 319 -12.38 -3.18 -16.02
C LEU A 319 -12.74 -4.60 -16.47
N LYS A 320 -12.19 -5.09 -17.58
CA LYS A 320 -12.39 -6.48 -18.05
C LYS A 320 -11.78 -7.53 -17.12
N MET A 321 -10.77 -7.16 -16.34
CA MET A 321 -10.09 -8.08 -15.42
C MET A 321 -10.68 -8.06 -14.00
N ILE A 322 -11.53 -7.07 -13.67
CA ILE A 322 -12.29 -7.05 -12.42
C ILE A 322 -13.28 -8.22 -12.40
N ARG A 323 -13.31 -8.96 -11.29
CA ARG A 323 -14.24 -10.09 -11.12
C ARG A 323 -15.67 -9.59 -10.89
N LYS A 324 -16.66 -10.30 -11.47
CA LYS A 324 -18.10 -10.00 -11.32
C LYS A 324 -18.58 -9.77 -9.88
N ARG A 325 -17.98 -10.45 -8.90
CA ARG A 325 -18.32 -10.28 -7.46
C ARG A 325 -18.00 -8.88 -6.93
N TYR A 326 -16.87 -8.29 -7.34
CA TYR A 326 -16.47 -6.95 -6.94
C TYR A 326 -17.31 -5.90 -7.65
N PHE A 327 -17.73 -6.15 -8.91
CA PHE A 327 -18.65 -5.26 -9.61
C PHE A 327 -19.99 -5.09 -8.87
N ALA A 328 -20.60 -6.19 -8.41
CA ALA A 328 -21.85 -6.12 -7.66
C ALA A 328 -21.67 -5.41 -6.31
N PHE A 329 -20.61 -5.75 -5.57
CA PHE A 329 -20.29 -5.15 -4.28
C PHE A 329 -20.03 -3.64 -4.36
N MET A 330 -19.28 -3.19 -5.37
CA MET A 330 -18.89 -1.79 -5.50
C MET A 330 -19.97 -0.90 -6.10
N PHE A 331 -20.65 -1.37 -7.15
CA PHE A 331 -21.49 -0.49 -7.97
C PHE A 331 -22.98 -0.65 -7.70
N GLY A 332 -23.40 -1.70 -6.97
CA GLY A 332 -24.79 -1.99 -6.60
C GLY A 332 -25.74 -2.28 -7.77
N MET A 333 -25.54 -1.65 -8.95
CA MET A 333 -26.35 -1.65 -10.16
C MET A 333 -25.46 -1.38 -11.39
N PRO A 334 -25.07 -2.40 -12.18
CA PRO A 334 -24.26 -2.24 -13.40
C PRO A 334 -24.86 -1.30 -14.46
N ALA A 335 -26.17 -1.06 -14.42
CA ALA A 335 -26.87 -0.21 -15.38
C ALA A 335 -26.46 1.27 -15.31
N LEU A 336 -26.25 1.80 -14.10
CA LEU A 336 -25.81 3.19 -13.90
C LEU A 336 -24.40 3.42 -14.45
N PHE A 337 -23.54 2.38 -14.40
CA PHE A 337 -22.19 2.41 -14.97
C PHE A 337 -22.19 2.52 -16.49
N VAL A 338 -23.02 1.69 -17.15
CA VAL A 338 -23.18 1.72 -18.61
C VAL A 338 -23.78 3.06 -19.05
N LEU A 339 -24.70 3.64 -18.29
CA LEU A 339 -25.24 4.98 -18.56
C LEU A 339 -24.18 6.08 -18.35
N ALA A 340 -23.41 6.04 -17.25
CA ALA A 340 -22.44 7.07 -16.91
C ALA A 340 -21.24 7.14 -17.87
N ILE A 341 -20.82 6.01 -18.47
CA ILE A 341 -19.78 5.98 -19.51
C ILE A 341 -20.41 6.09 -20.90
N GLY A 342 -21.48 5.35 -21.14
CA GLY A 342 -22.10 5.23 -22.44
C GLY A 342 -22.67 6.55 -22.93
N VAL A 343 -23.28 7.36 -22.06
CA VAL A 343 -23.85 8.66 -22.45
C VAL A 343 -22.77 9.66 -22.87
N PRO A 344 -21.69 9.92 -22.10
CA PRO A 344 -20.62 10.81 -22.55
C PRO A 344 -19.91 10.33 -23.82
N VAL A 345 -19.62 9.02 -23.92
CA VAL A 345 -18.98 8.45 -25.12
C VAL A 345 -19.91 8.60 -26.33
N LEU A 346 -21.21 8.37 -26.17
CA LEU A 346 -22.21 8.56 -27.22
C LEU A 346 -22.32 10.03 -27.62
N VAL A 347 -22.32 10.97 -26.68
CA VAL A 347 -22.34 12.42 -26.96
C VAL A 347 -21.10 12.84 -27.75
N VAL A 348 -19.91 12.37 -27.35
CA VAL A 348 -18.67 12.63 -28.10
C VAL A 348 -18.73 12.00 -29.49
N ALA A 349 -19.24 10.78 -29.62
CA ALA A 349 -19.39 10.11 -30.91
C ALA A 349 -20.38 10.85 -31.84
N ILE A 350 -21.51 11.34 -31.30
CA ILE A 350 -22.47 12.16 -32.05
C ILE A 350 -21.82 13.47 -32.50
N GLN A 351 -21.13 14.17 -31.61
CA GLN A 351 -20.44 15.42 -31.97
C GLN A 351 -19.35 15.18 -33.03
N LEU A 352 -18.58 14.10 -32.92
CA LEU A 352 -17.60 13.72 -33.96
C LEU A 352 -18.29 13.39 -35.28
N PHE A 353 -19.43 12.69 -35.25
CA PHE A 353 -20.20 12.37 -36.44
C PHE A 353 -20.77 13.61 -37.12
N ASP A 354 -21.28 14.58 -36.36
CA ASP A 354 -21.79 15.86 -36.88
C ASP A 354 -20.68 16.71 -37.52
N ILE A 355 -19.44 16.58 -37.03
CA ILE A 355 -18.26 17.24 -37.60
C ILE A 355 -17.78 16.53 -38.88
N VAL A 356 -17.83 15.19 -38.91
CA VAL A 356 -17.26 14.38 -40.00
C VAL A 356 -18.25 14.14 -41.14
N SER A 357 -19.56 14.10 -40.87
CA SER A 357 -20.61 13.83 -41.87
C SER A 357 -20.68 14.85 -43.03
N PRO A 358 -20.41 16.16 -42.86
CA PRO A 358 -20.32 17.11 -43.97
C PRO A 358 -19.04 16.91 -44.81
N LEU A 359 -17.94 16.48 -44.16
CA LEU A 359 -16.67 16.16 -44.84
C LEU A 359 -16.79 14.90 -45.70
N LEU A 360 -17.54 13.90 -45.25
CA LEU A 360 -17.79 12.67 -46.01
C LEU A 360 -18.77 12.90 -47.16
N SER A 361 -19.84 13.67 -46.95
CA SER A 361 -20.85 13.95 -47.99
C SER A 361 -20.35 14.90 -49.09
N SER A 362 -19.40 15.78 -48.80
CA SER A 362 -18.73 16.63 -49.82
C SER A 362 -17.77 15.86 -50.75
N SER A 363 -17.43 14.60 -50.44
CA SER A 363 -16.63 13.74 -51.33
C SER A 363 -17.46 13.00 -52.40
N SER A 364 -18.80 13.08 -52.34
CA SER A 364 -19.71 12.35 -53.23
C SER A 364 -20.41 13.20 -54.29
N SER A 365 -20.11 14.49 -54.40
CA SER A 365 -20.72 15.37 -55.42
C SER A 365 -19.67 16.12 -56.24
N GLU A 366 -18.98 15.41 -57.14
CA GLU A 366 -18.31 16.04 -58.28
C GLU A 366 -19.16 15.88 -59.55
N THR A 367 -19.97 16.89 -59.84
CA THR A 367 -20.30 17.28 -61.22
C THR A 367 -20.30 18.81 -61.32
N SER A 368 -19.16 19.32 -61.79
CA SER A 368 -18.94 20.55 -62.59
C SER A 368 -19.90 21.74 -62.45
N THR A 369 -19.37 22.90 -62.06
CA THR A 369 -19.06 24.04 -62.97
C THR A 369 -18.50 25.24 -62.21
N ALA A 370 -17.81 26.11 -62.95
CA ALA A 370 -16.84 27.10 -62.52
C ALA A 370 -17.35 28.23 -61.60
N GLY A 371 -16.45 28.71 -60.73
CA GLY A 371 -16.46 30.10 -60.26
C GLY A 371 -16.41 30.29 -58.74
N THR A 372 -15.20 30.61 -58.24
CA THR A 372 -14.80 31.41 -57.04
C THR A 372 -13.90 30.68 -56.02
N PRO A 373 -12.75 31.28 -55.63
CA PRO A 373 -11.80 30.70 -54.66
C PRO A 373 -12.23 30.90 -53.19
N VAL A 374 -13.54 31.05 -52.93
CA VAL A 374 -14.09 31.34 -51.60
C VAL A 374 -14.32 30.04 -50.81
N SER A 375 -14.60 28.93 -51.49
CA SER A 375 -14.93 27.64 -50.85
C SER A 375 -13.75 27.04 -50.06
N GLY A 376 -12.53 27.08 -50.59
CA GLY A 376 -11.34 26.53 -49.91
C GLY A 376 -10.86 27.36 -48.71
N PHE A 377 -11.08 28.68 -48.72
CA PHE A 377 -10.68 29.58 -47.63
C PHE A 377 -11.66 29.50 -46.44
N VAL A 378 -12.97 29.44 -46.72
CA VAL A 378 -14.01 29.23 -45.70
C VAL A 378 -13.91 27.83 -45.10
N LEU A 379 -13.58 26.81 -45.91
CA LEU A 379 -13.35 25.45 -45.40
C LEU A 379 -12.09 25.38 -44.51
N ARG A 380 -10.99 26.06 -44.87
CA ARG A 380 -9.79 26.13 -44.01
C ARG A 380 -10.00 26.92 -42.73
N GLN A 381 -10.74 28.03 -42.76
CA GLN A 381 -11.10 28.77 -41.54
C GLN A 381 -12.11 28.01 -40.68
N GLY A 382 -13.08 27.32 -41.30
CA GLY A 382 -14.04 26.45 -40.63
C GLY A 382 -13.35 25.28 -39.94
N ILE A 383 -12.38 24.63 -40.59
CA ILE A 383 -11.53 23.57 -40.01
C ILE A 383 -10.64 24.12 -38.89
N GLY A 384 -10.08 25.33 -39.03
CA GLY A 384 -9.30 25.98 -37.98
C GLY A 384 -10.14 26.30 -36.74
N VAL A 385 -11.32 26.89 -36.92
CA VAL A 385 -12.27 27.22 -35.86
C VAL A 385 -12.88 25.96 -35.24
N LEU A 386 -13.13 24.89 -36.01
CA LEU A 386 -13.57 23.58 -35.51
C LEU A 386 -12.46 22.83 -34.76
N ARG A 387 -11.20 22.98 -35.17
CA ARG A 387 -10.04 22.43 -34.45
C ARG A 387 -9.87 23.15 -33.10
N ASP A 388 -10.08 24.46 -33.08
CA ASP A 388 -9.89 25.27 -31.89
C ASP A 388 -11.12 25.19 -30.95
N LEU A 389 -12.36 25.16 -31.46
CA LEU A 389 -13.59 24.93 -30.67
C LEU A 389 -13.78 23.47 -30.25
N GLY A 390 -13.48 22.50 -31.12
CA GLY A 390 -13.48 21.07 -30.77
C GLY A 390 -12.40 20.75 -29.73
N GLY A 391 -11.26 21.47 -29.77
CA GLY A 391 -10.22 21.43 -28.76
C GLY A 391 -10.64 22.03 -27.40
N ILE A 392 -11.47 23.09 -27.38
CA ILE A 392 -11.88 23.80 -26.15
C ILE A 392 -13.16 23.21 -25.54
N VAL A 393 -14.20 22.96 -26.36
CA VAL A 393 -15.49 22.40 -25.93
C VAL A 393 -15.37 20.89 -25.70
N GLY A 394 -14.62 20.20 -26.56
CA GLY A 394 -14.31 18.78 -26.37
C GLY A 394 -13.44 18.55 -25.14
N SER A 395 -12.38 19.34 -24.91
CA SER A 395 -11.55 19.18 -23.71
C SER A 395 -12.29 19.58 -22.43
N GLY A 396 -13.12 20.63 -22.45
CA GLY A 396 -13.91 21.06 -21.29
C GLY A 396 -15.02 20.08 -20.91
N ILE A 397 -15.81 19.61 -21.89
CA ILE A 397 -16.89 18.63 -21.65
C ILE A 397 -16.31 17.27 -21.31
N VAL A 398 -15.28 16.79 -22.03
CA VAL A 398 -14.62 15.52 -21.71
C VAL A 398 -13.92 15.61 -20.36
N SER A 399 -13.23 16.71 -20.01
CA SER A 399 -12.63 16.88 -18.68
C SER A 399 -13.68 16.99 -17.58
N TYR A 400 -14.82 17.64 -17.83
CA TYR A 400 -15.93 17.72 -16.88
C TYR A 400 -16.55 16.34 -16.63
N TRP A 401 -16.85 15.58 -17.69
CA TRP A 401 -17.40 14.23 -17.55
C TRP A 401 -16.39 13.23 -17.02
N LEU A 402 -15.11 13.35 -17.39
CA LEU A 402 -14.01 12.57 -16.81
C LEU A 402 -13.87 12.89 -15.31
N GLY A 403 -13.94 14.16 -14.93
CA GLY A 403 -13.94 14.59 -13.53
C GLY A 403 -15.15 14.06 -12.75
N ARG A 404 -16.35 14.05 -13.35
CA ARG A 404 -17.58 13.50 -12.74
C ARG A 404 -17.57 11.97 -12.68
N PHE A 405 -17.01 11.33 -13.69
CA PHE A 405 -16.80 9.89 -13.75
C PHE A 405 -15.81 9.44 -12.68
N VAL A 406 -14.70 10.16 -12.52
CA VAL A 406 -13.71 9.96 -11.45
C VAL A 406 -14.31 10.23 -10.07
N ALA A 407 -15.07 11.31 -9.90
CA ALA A 407 -15.78 11.62 -8.66
C ALA A 407 -16.83 10.55 -8.30
N TRP A 408 -17.44 9.92 -9.30
CA TRP A 408 -18.46 8.87 -9.14
C TRP A 408 -17.85 7.53 -8.73
N PHE A 409 -16.64 7.22 -9.20
CA PHE A 409 -15.91 6.03 -8.76
C PHE A 409 -15.56 6.05 -7.27
N ARG A 410 -15.56 7.23 -6.62
CA ARG A 410 -15.20 7.41 -5.20
C ARG A 410 -14.07 6.48 -4.77
N LEU A 411 -13.04 6.29 -5.61
CA LEU A 411 -11.77 5.65 -5.24
C LEU A 411 -11.07 6.60 -4.28
N ARG A 412 -11.62 6.71 -3.08
CA ARG A 412 -11.17 7.56 -2.01
C ARG A 412 -10.99 6.63 -0.84
N GLU A 413 -9.75 6.47 -0.43
CA GLU A 413 -9.49 6.13 0.97
C GLU A 413 -10.28 7.11 1.84
N PRO A 414 -10.93 6.64 2.91
CA PRO A 414 -11.65 7.52 3.80
C PRO A 414 -10.66 8.55 4.38
N ASN A 415 -11.07 9.82 4.45
CA ASN A 415 -10.23 10.87 5.02
C ASN A 415 -9.98 10.66 6.54
N SER A 416 -10.86 9.91 7.20
CA SER A 416 -10.83 9.58 8.62
C SER A 416 -11.60 8.28 8.85
N LEU A 417 -11.20 7.51 9.86
CA LEU A 417 -11.87 6.33 10.39
C LEU A 417 -12.42 6.56 11.82
N ALA A 418 -12.53 7.82 12.24
CA ALA A 418 -12.96 8.18 13.59
C ALA A 418 -14.34 7.64 13.95
N GLU A 419 -15.30 7.65 13.03
CA GLU A 419 -16.66 7.15 13.28
C GLU A 419 -16.70 5.62 13.44
N ASP A 420 -15.86 4.90 12.69
CA ASP A 420 -15.69 3.45 12.86
C ASP A 420 -15.04 3.14 14.23
N ALA A 421 -14.03 3.92 14.64
CA ALA A 421 -13.40 3.79 15.94
C ALA A 421 -14.35 4.12 17.10
N LYS A 422 -15.16 5.17 16.99
CA LYS A 422 -16.23 5.50 17.96
C LYS A 422 -17.21 4.35 18.09
N SER A 423 -17.62 3.76 16.96
CA SER A 423 -18.53 2.61 16.96
C SER A 423 -17.92 1.41 17.69
N LEU A 424 -16.62 1.12 17.50
CA LEU A 424 -15.91 0.08 18.27
C LEU A 424 -15.88 0.39 19.76
N LEU A 425 -15.48 1.60 20.15
CA LEU A 425 -15.44 2.02 21.56
C LEU A 425 -16.83 1.94 22.22
N MET A 426 -17.91 2.25 21.51
CA MET A 426 -19.27 2.13 22.01
C MET A 426 -19.70 0.67 22.20
N ASN A 427 -19.34 -0.21 21.28
CA ASN A 427 -19.71 -1.62 21.32
C ASN A 427 -18.86 -2.47 22.28
N HIS A 428 -17.66 -2.00 22.62
CA HIS A 428 -16.70 -2.69 23.47
C HIS A 428 -16.34 -1.81 24.67
N SER A 429 -17.05 -2.04 25.78
CA SER A 429 -16.92 -1.21 26.99
C SER A 429 -15.53 -1.25 27.63
N GLU A 430 -14.81 -2.34 27.39
CA GLU A 430 -13.46 -2.63 27.86
C GLU A 430 -12.37 -1.89 27.08
N TYR A 431 -12.64 -1.44 25.84
CA TYR A 431 -11.66 -0.71 25.05
C TYR A 431 -11.64 0.75 25.48
N ARG A 432 -10.47 1.20 25.95
CA ARG A 432 -10.21 2.62 26.21
C ARG A 432 -9.36 3.26 25.14
N ILE A 433 -8.56 2.48 24.43
CA ILE A 433 -7.68 2.97 23.37
C ILE A 433 -7.96 2.15 22.11
N VAL A 434 -8.29 2.82 21.01
CA VAL A 434 -8.37 2.23 19.67
C VAL A 434 -7.33 2.89 18.78
N THR A 435 -6.53 2.11 18.06
CA THR A 435 -5.56 2.67 17.11
C THR A 435 -5.60 2.00 15.74
N PHE A 436 -5.63 2.84 14.71
CA PHE A 436 -5.65 2.49 13.29
C PHE A 436 -4.44 3.06 12.52
N GLY A 437 -4.32 2.65 11.26
CA GLY A 437 -3.46 3.22 10.22
C GLY A 437 -4.29 3.53 8.97
N HIS A 438 -3.83 3.10 7.79
CA HIS A 438 -4.56 3.01 6.51
C HIS A 438 -4.87 4.33 5.80
N THR A 439 -5.31 5.37 6.51
CA THR A 439 -5.72 6.64 5.86
C THR A 439 -4.53 7.55 5.52
N HIS A 440 -3.34 7.23 6.03
CA HIS A 440 -2.12 8.03 6.00
C HIS A 440 -2.26 9.43 6.63
N ASN A 441 -3.38 9.70 7.32
CA ASN A 441 -3.64 10.97 7.98
C ASN A 441 -3.56 10.77 9.48
N PRO A 442 -2.54 11.32 10.16
CA PRO A 442 -2.48 11.23 11.61
C PRO A 442 -3.66 11.97 12.23
N GLU A 443 -4.33 11.30 13.15
CA GLU A 443 -5.55 11.77 13.80
C GLU A 443 -5.55 11.33 15.25
N GLN A 444 -6.12 12.15 16.14
CA GLN A 444 -6.24 11.85 17.55
C GLN A 444 -7.55 12.46 18.07
N LEU A 445 -8.34 11.64 18.76
CA LEU A 445 -9.58 12.07 19.40
C LEU A 445 -9.65 11.50 20.81
N GLU A 446 -10.20 12.28 21.74
CA GLU A 446 -10.48 11.87 23.11
C GLU A 446 -11.94 12.22 23.42
N GLU A 447 -12.67 11.25 23.98
CA GLU A 447 -14.04 11.44 24.45
C GLU A 447 -14.29 10.57 25.68
N ASN A 448 -14.63 11.21 26.81
CA ASN A 448 -14.97 10.55 28.09
C ASN A 448 -13.88 9.58 28.60
N GLY A 449 -12.61 9.94 28.44
CA GLY A 449 -11.45 9.14 28.85
C GLY A 449 -11.11 7.99 27.90
N ARG A 450 -11.78 7.90 26.74
CA ARG A 450 -11.51 6.94 25.66
C ARG A 450 -10.86 7.64 24.48
N TRP A 451 -9.91 6.96 23.87
CA TRP A 451 -9.00 7.54 22.90
C TRP A 451 -9.03 6.78 21.58
N TYR A 452 -8.99 7.54 20.50
CA TYR A 452 -8.74 7.03 19.16
C TYR A 452 -7.49 7.69 18.57
N PHE A 453 -6.65 6.87 17.94
CA PHE A 453 -5.46 7.34 17.23
C PHE A 453 -5.39 6.74 15.83
N ASN A 454 -5.19 7.57 14.81
CA ASN A 454 -4.62 7.14 13.55
C ASN A 454 -3.13 7.48 13.55
N THR A 455 -2.26 6.48 13.38
CA THR A 455 -0.81 6.68 13.47
C THR A 455 -0.22 7.42 12.27
N GLY A 456 -0.97 7.63 11.18
CA GLY A 456 -0.47 8.36 10.02
C GLY A 456 0.38 7.50 9.09
N THR A 457 1.52 8.00 8.65
CA THR A 457 2.37 7.30 7.67
C THR A 457 3.85 7.72 7.75
N TRP A 458 4.72 6.90 7.17
CA TRP A 458 6.14 7.20 7.00
C TRP A 458 6.55 7.52 5.56
N ILE A 459 5.59 7.53 4.62
CA ILE A 459 5.85 7.94 3.24
C ILE A 459 5.53 9.43 3.02
N PRO A 460 6.20 10.11 2.08
CA PRO A 460 5.92 11.51 1.77
C PRO A 460 4.47 11.70 1.28
N ILE A 461 3.76 12.69 1.82
CA ILE A 461 2.44 13.11 1.34
C ILE A 461 2.58 14.47 0.65
N LEU A 462 2.11 14.57 -0.60
CA LEU A 462 2.19 15.78 -1.41
C LEU A 462 0.84 16.51 -1.37
N GLU A 463 0.74 17.59 -0.60
CA GLU A 463 -0.47 18.43 -0.59
C GLU A 463 -0.52 19.33 -1.83
N ALA A 464 -1.58 19.19 -2.63
CA ALA A 464 -1.79 20.02 -3.83
C ALA A 464 -2.37 21.42 -3.52
N SER A 465 -2.77 21.68 -2.28
CA SER A 465 -3.40 22.95 -1.85
C SER A 465 -2.43 23.81 -1.03
N SER A 466 -2.08 24.98 -1.55
CA SER A 466 -1.20 25.96 -0.88
C SER A 466 -1.84 26.70 0.29
N ALA A 467 -3.15 26.52 0.53
CA ALA A 467 -3.85 27.07 1.70
C ALA A 467 -3.56 26.27 2.98
N GLU A 468 -2.93 25.11 2.86
CA GLU A 468 -2.56 24.23 3.96
C GLU A 468 -1.03 24.25 4.12
N ILE A 469 -0.50 25.18 4.93
CA ILE A 469 0.86 25.02 5.44
C ILE A 469 0.84 23.78 6.34
N ARG A 470 1.15 22.60 5.80
CA ARG A 470 1.43 21.43 6.63
C ARG A 470 2.86 21.58 7.16
N HIS A 471 2.99 21.73 8.47
CA HIS A 471 4.14 21.16 9.16
C HIS A 471 4.19 19.66 8.83
N ASP A 472 5.39 19.12 8.63
CA ASP A 472 5.60 17.73 8.23
C ASP A 472 4.85 16.76 9.17
N LYS A 473 4.00 15.93 8.57
CA LYS A 473 3.13 14.93 9.24
C LYS A 473 3.57 13.50 8.97
N THR A 474 4.81 13.31 8.54
CA THR A 474 5.43 12.00 8.35
C THR A 474 6.25 11.61 9.58
N TYR A 475 6.69 10.35 9.64
CA TYR A 475 7.45 9.76 10.75
C TYR A 475 6.71 9.75 12.08
N THR A 476 5.40 9.57 11.98
CA THR A 476 4.49 9.58 13.13
C THR A 476 4.40 8.21 13.78
N PHE A 477 4.15 8.21 15.09
CA PHE A 477 4.02 7.00 15.89
C PHE A 477 3.21 7.27 17.15
N LEU A 478 2.61 6.21 17.71
CA LEU A 478 1.96 6.25 19.01
C LEU A 478 2.88 5.61 20.05
N ARG A 479 3.01 6.24 21.23
CA ARG A 479 3.79 5.73 22.36
C ARG A 479 2.90 5.63 23.59
N LEU A 480 2.76 4.43 24.13
CA LEU A 480 1.94 4.12 25.30
C LEU A 480 2.83 3.55 26.41
N ALA A 481 3.15 4.39 27.38
CA ALA A 481 3.89 3.97 28.56
C ALA A 481 2.93 3.44 29.64
N PRO A 482 3.26 2.33 30.33
CA PRO A 482 2.46 1.86 31.44
C PRO A 482 2.63 2.76 32.68
N ASP A 483 1.54 2.99 33.41
CA ASP A 483 1.56 3.64 34.72
C ASP A 483 2.14 2.73 35.84
N GLU A 484 2.14 3.22 37.08
CA GLU A 484 2.60 2.47 38.25
C GLU A 484 1.82 1.16 38.50
N ARG A 485 0.61 1.05 37.95
CA ARG A 485 -0.25 -0.14 38.03
C ARG A 485 -0.12 -1.05 36.80
N GLY A 486 0.78 -0.71 35.87
CA GLY A 486 1.01 -1.46 34.64
C GLY A 486 0.00 -1.18 33.52
N ARG A 487 -0.89 -0.20 33.67
CA ARG A 487 -1.90 0.13 32.66
C ARG A 487 -1.35 1.13 31.64
N LEU A 488 -1.52 0.84 30.35
CA LEU A 488 -1.05 1.70 29.26
C LEU A 488 -1.69 3.09 29.32
N GLN A 489 -0.90 4.15 29.31
CA GLN A 489 -1.42 5.51 29.36
C GLN A 489 -1.43 6.13 27.95
N PRO A 490 -2.60 6.60 27.47
CA PRO A 490 -2.68 7.34 26.22
C PRO A 490 -1.93 8.66 26.36
N THR A 491 -1.15 8.99 25.34
CA THR A 491 -0.41 10.26 25.23
C THR A 491 -0.77 10.93 23.92
N SER A 492 -0.22 12.11 23.66
CA SER A 492 -0.34 12.71 22.32
C SER A 492 0.39 11.85 21.28
N LEU A 493 -0.14 11.79 20.06
CA LEU A 493 0.57 11.21 18.94
C LEU A 493 1.93 11.90 18.79
N GLN A 494 2.96 11.13 18.51
CA GLN A 494 4.33 11.62 18.44
C GLN A 494 4.81 11.64 16.98
N ARG A 495 5.87 12.41 16.75
CA ARG A 495 6.63 12.44 15.50
C ARG A 495 8.11 12.30 15.81
N TRP A 496 8.81 11.54 14.98
CA TRP A 496 10.27 11.56 14.95
C TRP A 496 10.75 12.80 14.17
N ASN A 497 11.36 13.74 14.87
CA ASN A 497 12.02 14.88 14.26
C ASN A 497 13.44 14.49 13.89
N ASP A 498 13.60 14.14 12.60
CA ASP A 498 14.85 13.57 12.10
C ASP A 498 16.02 14.55 12.11
N ASP A 499 15.76 15.84 11.84
CA ASP A 499 16.78 16.89 11.90
C ASP A 499 17.26 17.15 13.32
N ALA A 500 16.37 17.00 14.31
CA ALA A 500 16.68 17.22 15.72
C ALA A 500 17.05 15.93 16.47
N GLU A 501 17.05 14.78 15.80
CA GLU A 501 17.25 13.43 16.35
C GLU A 501 16.49 13.17 17.66
N ARG A 502 15.22 13.60 17.72
CA ARG A 502 14.38 13.47 18.91
C ARG A 502 12.93 13.22 18.59
N MET A 503 12.24 12.64 19.56
CA MET A 503 10.78 12.49 19.55
C MET A 503 10.13 13.79 20.03
N GLU A 504 9.06 14.22 19.37
CA GLU A 504 8.27 15.38 19.77
C GLU A 504 6.77 15.12 19.59
N PRO A 505 5.90 15.77 20.39
CA PRO A 505 4.46 15.72 20.18
C PRO A 505 4.08 16.23 18.79
N LEU A 506 3.26 15.47 18.07
CA LEU A 506 2.73 15.89 16.78
C LEU A 506 1.74 17.03 16.97
N SER A 507 1.95 18.12 16.24
CA SER A 507 0.99 19.24 16.21
C SER A 507 -0.17 18.90 15.27
N LEU A 508 -1.31 18.53 15.84
CA LEU A 508 -2.57 18.34 15.12
C LEU A 508 -3.45 19.58 15.25
N VAL A 509 -4.00 20.02 14.12
CA VAL A 509 -4.96 21.13 14.06
C VAL A 509 -6.35 20.52 13.84
N GLU A 510 -7.27 20.84 14.74
CA GLU A 510 -8.66 20.42 14.65
C GLU A 510 -9.29 20.99 13.37
N ARG A 511 -9.84 20.11 12.53
CA ARG A 511 -10.56 20.51 11.31
C ARG A 511 -12.06 20.45 11.59
N ILE A 512 -12.68 21.62 11.78
CA ILE A 512 -14.14 21.73 11.74
C ILE A 512 -14.55 21.50 10.28
N THR A 513 -15.17 20.36 10.00
CA THR A 513 -15.76 20.11 8.68
C THR A 513 -17.06 20.91 8.61
N ILE A 514 -17.06 22.00 7.85
CA ILE A 514 -18.25 22.84 7.62
C ILE A 514 -19.18 22.18 6.62
#